data_AF-A0A811JSM1-F1
#
_entry.id   AF-A0A811JSM1-F1
#
_cell.length_a   1.000
_cell.length_b   1.000
_cell.length_c   1.000
_cell.angle_alpha   90.00
_cell.angle_beta   90.00
_cell.angle_gamma   90.00
#
_symmetry.space_group_name_H-M   'P 1'
#
loop_
_entity.id
_entity.type
_entity.pdbx_description
1 polymer ?
#
loop_
_entity_poly.entity_id
_entity_poly.type
_entity_poly.pdbx_seq_one_letter_code
_entity_poly.pdbx_strand_id
1 'polypeptide(L)'
;MDDSVGPSRDRTKRKRNRRKRTYIKRTDNLSIKEIESNVVSAVMEDIDLLHKDFSNTPACSYREFAGCFLKREFSTIFLGRMNIADLVEFSEMLLTYATSFVFTQKSGKEINEFVVTDNAAELRKMEPVRKMYNLKDRIFGIYLMYTLYFLQPQNSISNIKLSVNQMKELKEFCARELLPGEYFEALFCVHRCVNNHAFMVKPFEPEFNPLLERRFNVSDLLDKKTKTEHVVAPPLTALKEVIIDSTLKEAEAMHEAYQALKAGKNLPEGVNLIKDSIMTRIQGVLAETEEEIRNL
;
A
#
# COMPACT_ATOMS: atom_id res chain seq x y z
N MET A 1 -22.93 -96.18 6.11
CA MET A 1 -22.80 -96.39 4.66
C MET A 1 -22.18 -95.13 4.12
N ASP A 2 -20.88 -95.21 3.78
CA ASP A 2 -20.28 -94.80 2.50
C ASP A 2 -20.96 -93.62 1.76
N ASP A 3 -20.30 -92.56 1.32
CA ASP A 3 -19.00 -92.52 0.66
C ASP A 3 -18.32 -91.14 0.71
N SER A 4 -16.99 -91.21 0.64
CA SER A 4 -16.03 -90.17 0.27
C SER A 4 -16.24 -89.58 -1.13
N VAL A 5 -15.85 -88.32 -1.37
CA VAL A 5 -14.93 -87.86 -2.46
C VAL A 5 -14.47 -86.41 -2.18
N GLY A 6 -13.17 -86.17 -2.36
CA GLY A 6 -12.42 -84.98 -1.98
C GLY A 6 -12.39 -83.79 -2.98
N PRO A 7 -11.35 -82.93 -2.90
CA PRO A 7 -11.49 -81.47 -3.01
C PRO A 7 -11.08 -80.90 -4.39
N SER A 8 -11.68 -79.78 -4.79
CA SER A 8 -11.19 -78.97 -5.92
C SER A 8 -10.69 -77.61 -5.45
N ARG A 9 -9.39 -77.40 -5.70
CA ARG A 9 -8.67 -76.14 -5.55
C ARG A 9 -9.10 -75.21 -6.68
N ASP A 10 -9.51 -73.99 -6.36
CA ASP A 10 -9.28 -72.90 -7.30
C ASP A 10 -8.81 -71.61 -6.63
N ARG A 11 -7.64 -71.16 -7.10
CA ARG A 11 -6.84 -70.07 -6.57
C ARG A 11 -7.30 -68.77 -7.20
N THR A 12 -8.23 -68.07 -6.56
CA THR A 12 -8.57 -66.71 -6.97
C THR A 12 -7.53 -65.71 -6.45
N LYS A 13 -6.62 -65.35 -7.37
CA LYS A 13 -5.63 -64.27 -7.26
C LYS A 13 -6.31 -62.94 -6.90
N ARG A 14 -6.33 -62.56 -5.62
CA ARG A 14 -6.66 -61.19 -5.18
C ARG A 14 -5.55 -60.23 -5.61
N LYS A 15 -5.73 -59.60 -6.77
CA LYS A 15 -4.97 -58.42 -7.21
C LYS A 15 -5.15 -57.30 -6.19
N ARG A 16 -4.14 -57.11 -5.32
CA ARG A 16 -3.99 -55.96 -4.43
C ARG A 16 -3.74 -54.72 -5.32
N ASN A 17 -4.81 -54.01 -5.65
CA ASN A 17 -4.71 -52.67 -6.24
C ASN A 17 -4.06 -51.73 -5.21
N ARG A 18 -2.73 -51.60 -5.30
CA ARG A 18 -1.96 -50.51 -4.70
C ARG A 18 -2.44 -49.21 -5.36
N ARG A 19 -3.48 -48.60 -4.80
CA ARG A 19 -3.78 -47.18 -5.02
C ARG A 19 -2.56 -46.40 -4.55
N LYS A 20 -1.71 -45.99 -5.49
CA LYS A 20 -0.72 -44.93 -5.29
C LYS A 20 -1.51 -43.69 -4.88
N ARG A 21 -1.65 -43.48 -3.57
CA ARG A 21 -1.97 -42.17 -3.02
C ARG A 21 -0.76 -41.30 -3.36
N THR A 22 -0.86 -40.59 -4.47
CA THR A 22 -0.08 -39.37 -4.69
C THR A 22 -0.43 -38.45 -3.54
N TYR A 23 0.42 -38.48 -2.52
CA TYR A 23 0.47 -37.44 -1.51
C TYR A 23 0.86 -36.17 -2.28
N ILE A 24 -0.13 -35.35 -2.62
CA ILE A 24 0.12 -33.97 -2.98
C ILE A 24 0.68 -33.35 -1.71
N LYS A 25 2.01 -33.29 -1.61
CA LYS A 25 2.69 -32.40 -0.68
C LYS A 25 2.34 -30.98 -1.14
N ARG A 26 1.25 -30.41 -0.61
CA ARG A 26 1.11 -28.95 -0.53
C ARG A 26 2.14 -28.48 0.48
N THR A 27 3.33 -28.16 -0.01
CA THR A 27 4.30 -27.34 0.71
C THR A 27 3.85 -25.89 0.54
N ASP A 28 2.84 -25.48 1.29
CA ASP A 28 2.50 -24.06 1.42
C ASP A 28 3.14 -23.57 2.71
N ASN A 29 4.47 -23.49 2.72
CA ASN A 29 5.17 -22.65 3.70
C ASN A 29 5.01 -21.20 3.25
N LEU A 30 3.77 -20.69 3.28
CA LEU A 30 3.53 -19.26 3.11
C LEU A 30 4.17 -18.56 4.30
N SER A 31 4.96 -17.52 4.03
CA SER A 31 5.50 -16.66 5.06
C SER A 31 4.34 -16.02 5.84
N ILE A 32 4.50 -15.78 7.14
CA ILE A 32 3.50 -15.09 7.98
C ILE A 32 3.04 -13.78 7.31
N LYS A 33 3.98 -13.05 6.68
CA LYS A 33 3.70 -11.83 5.92
C LYS A 33 2.78 -12.04 4.71
N GLU A 34 2.88 -13.18 4.04
CA GLU A 34 2.03 -13.51 2.89
C GLU A 34 0.61 -13.86 3.35
N ILE A 35 0.47 -14.54 4.49
CA ILE A 35 -0.83 -14.84 5.10
C ILE A 35 -1.54 -13.53 5.51
N GLU A 36 -0.83 -12.63 6.19
CA GLU A 36 -1.35 -11.31 6.58
C GLU A 36 -1.79 -10.48 5.37
N SER A 37 -0.96 -10.44 4.32
CA SER A 37 -1.30 -9.74 3.07
C SER A 37 -2.55 -10.30 2.41
N ASN A 38 -2.71 -11.64 2.39
CA ASN A 38 -3.90 -12.28 1.84
C ASN A 38 -5.16 -11.96 2.65
N VAL A 39 -5.06 -11.93 3.98
CA VAL A 39 -6.19 -11.56 4.86
C VAL A 39 -6.62 -10.12 4.61
N VAL A 40 -5.66 -9.20 4.49
CA VAL A 40 -5.93 -7.79 4.16
C VAL A 40 -6.63 -7.68 2.81
N SER A 41 -6.10 -8.33 1.78
CA SER A 41 -6.68 -8.29 0.43
C SER A 41 -8.12 -8.81 0.42
N ALA A 42 -8.38 -9.92 1.13
CA ALA A 42 -9.73 -10.48 1.23
C ALA A 42 -10.70 -9.51 1.91
N VAL A 43 -10.29 -8.86 3.00
CA VAL A 43 -11.12 -7.86 3.69
C VAL A 43 -11.41 -6.65 2.78
N MET A 44 -10.43 -6.21 1.99
CA MET A 44 -10.62 -5.13 1.03
C MET A 44 -11.58 -5.51 -0.09
N GLU A 45 -11.48 -6.73 -0.60
CA GLU A 45 -12.46 -7.28 -1.54
C GLU A 45 -13.87 -7.31 -0.94
N ASP A 46 -14.01 -7.69 0.34
CA ASP A 46 -15.31 -7.67 1.01
C ASP A 46 -15.87 -6.26 1.15
N ILE A 47 -15.03 -5.25 1.39
CA ILE A 47 -15.44 -3.84 1.44
C ILE A 47 -15.82 -3.33 0.05
N ASP A 48 -15.09 -3.71 -1.00
CA ASP A 48 -15.45 -3.40 -2.39
C ASP A 48 -16.81 -4.01 -2.76
N LEU A 49 -17.06 -5.24 -2.31
CA LEU A 49 -18.35 -5.90 -2.52
C LEU A 49 -19.47 -5.23 -1.70
N LEU A 50 -19.18 -4.78 -0.48
CA LEU A 50 -20.10 -3.98 0.33
C LEU A 50 -20.43 -2.64 -0.37
N HIS A 51 -19.43 -1.96 -0.93
CA HIS A 51 -19.59 -0.75 -1.73
C HIS A 51 -20.47 -0.99 -2.95
N LYS A 52 -20.25 -2.11 -3.66
CA LYS A 52 -21.07 -2.51 -4.81
C LYS A 52 -22.53 -2.77 -4.41
N ASP A 53 -22.77 -3.45 -3.30
CA ASP A 53 -24.12 -3.70 -2.79
C ASP A 53 -24.83 -2.39 -2.44
N PHE A 54 -24.16 -1.50 -1.72
CA PHE A 54 -24.70 -0.19 -1.40
C PHE A 54 -24.91 0.67 -2.66
N SER A 55 -24.04 0.58 -3.65
CA SER A 55 -24.19 1.30 -4.92
C SER A 55 -25.46 0.88 -5.66
N ASN A 56 -25.93 -0.36 -5.48
CA ASN A 56 -27.15 -0.88 -6.08
C ASN A 56 -28.44 -0.52 -5.32
N THR A 57 -28.35 0.05 -4.11
CA THR A 57 -29.55 0.46 -3.36
C THR A 57 -30.22 1.70 -3.98
N PRO A 58 -31.53 1.88 -3.83
CA PRO A 58 -32.21 3.04 -4.41
C PRO A 58 -31.91 4.35 -3.65
N ALA A 59 -31.61 4.28 -2.36
CA ALA A 59 -31.43 5.43 -1.49
C ALA A 59 -30.01 5.52 -0.90
N CYS A 60 -29.51 6.75 -0.70
CA CYS A 60 -28.23 7.02 -0.05
C CYS A 60 -28.36 7.14 1.48
N SER A 61 -29.28 6.38 2.08
CA SER A 61 -29.53 6.43 3.53
C SER A 61 -28.56 5.55 4.31
N TYR A 62 -28.26 5.95 5.54
CA TYR A 62 -27.51 5.14 6.50
C TYR A 62 -28.22 3.83 6.80
N ARG A 63 -29.57 3.81 6.77
CA ARG A 63 -30.35 2.58 6.98
C ARG A 63 -30.07 1.53 5.91
N GLU A 64 -30.02 1.91 4.63
CA GLU A 64 -29.67 1.02 3.53
C GLU A 64 -28.22 0.52 3.67
N PHE A 65 -27.29 1.43 4.00
CA PHE A 65 -25.91 1.06 4.29
C PHE A 65 -25.82 0.03 5.43
N ALA A 66 -26.48 0.29 6.56
CA ALA A 66 -26.47 -0.60 7.72
C ALA A 66 -27.08 -1.97 7.37
N GLY A 67 -28.11 -2.01 6.51
CA GLY A 67 -28.67 -3.25 5.98
C GLY A 67 -27.64 -4.07 5.19
N CYS A 68 -26.91 -3.43 4.27
CA CYS A 68 -25.81 -4.06 3.54
C CYS A 68 -24.69 -4.54 4.47
N PHE A 69 -24.32 -3.73 5.46
CA PHE A 69 -23.27 -4.01 6.43
C PHE A 69 -23.59 -5.25 7.28
N LEU A 70 -24.84 -5.33 7.78
CA LEU A 70 -25.31 -6.48 8.55
C LEU A 70 -25.45 -7.74 7.68
N LYS A 71 -25.95 -7.62 6.45
CA LYS A 71 -26.10 -8.75 5.51
C LYS A 71 -24.76 -9.44 5.23
N ARG A 72 -23.66 -8.70 5.27
CA ARG A 72 -22.30 -9.21 5.06
C ARG A 72 -21.56 -9.54 6.35
N GLU A 73 -22.25 -9.52 7.50
CA GLU A 73 -21.69 -9.83 8.82
C GLU A 73 -20.49 -8.94 9.22
N PHE A 74 -20.39 -7.72 8.67
CA PHE A 74 -19.30 -6.81 9.01
C PHE A 74 -19.31 -6.34 10.47
N SER A 75 -20.43 -6.52 11.20
CA SER A 75 -20.49 -6.26 12.64
C SER A 75 -19.50 -7.09 13.45
N THR A 76 -19.05 -8.23 12.92
CA THR A 76 -18.11 -9.13 13.58
C THR A 76 -16.68 -8.99 13.07
N ILE A 77 -16.37 -7.97 12.26
CA ILE A 77 -15.06 -7.82 11.58
C ILE A 77 -13.85 -7.73 12.54
N PHE A 78 -14.07 -7.31 13.79
CA PHE A 78 -13.04 -7.24 14.83
C PHE A 78 -12.99 -8.48 15.73
N LEU A 79 -13.95 -9.42 15.61
CA LEU A 79 -13.96 -10.63 16.44
C LEU A 79 -12.84 -11.59 16.03
N GLY A 80 -12.25 -12.26 17.02
CA GLY A 80 -11.19 -13.25 16.82
C GLY A 80 -9.77 -12.69 16.78
N ARG A 81 -9.59 -11.36 16.75
CA ARG A 81 -8.27 -10.74 16.95
C ARG A 81 -8.00 -10.54 18.43
N MET A 82 -7.02 -11.29 18.95
CA MET A 82 -6.70 -11.32 20.39
C MET A 82 -5.55 -10.37 20.75
N ASN A 83 -4.76 -9.93 19.77
CA ASN A 83 -3.62 -9.05 20.00
C ASN A 83 -4.03 -7.58 19.78
N ILE A 84 -3.70 -6.71 20.74
CA ILE A 84 -4.00 -5.28 20.69
C ILE A 84 -3.26 -4.61 19.54
N ALA A 85 -1.99 -4.96 19.29
CA ALA A 85 -1.21 -4.38 18.21
C ALA A 85 -1.83 -4.70 16.83
N ASP A 86 -2.25 -5.95 16.62
CA ASP A 86 -2.96 -6.40 15.42
C ASP A 86 -4.33 -5.70 15.27
N LEU A 87 -5.06 -5.51 16.36
CA LEU A 87 -6.32 -4.74 16.34
C LEU A 87 -6.11 -3.28 15.92
N VAL A 88 -5.06 -2.62 16.43
CA VAL A 88 -4.72 -1.24 16.07
C VAL A 88 -4.30 -1.17 14.59
N GLU A 89 -3.41 -2.06 14.15
CA GLU A 89 -2.97 -2.18 12.75
C GLU A 89 -4.17 -2.36 11.82
N PHE A 90 -5.02 -3.35 12.13
CA PHE A 90 -6.19 -3.64 11.34
C PHE A 90 -7.19 -2.47 11.30
N SER A 91 -7.37 -1.78 12.42
CA SER A 91 -8.23 -0.60 12.49
C SER A 91 -7.67 0.56 11.65
N GLU A 92 -6.37 0.83 11.73
CA GLU A 92 -5.71 1.86 10.91
C GLU A 92 -5.85 1.54 9.41
N MET A 93 -5.64 0.28 9.03
CA MET A 93 -5.79 -0.22 7.67
C MET A 93 -7.21 -0.02 7.13
N LEU A 94 -8.21 -0.47 7.90
CA LEU A 94 -9.62 -0.34 7.55
C LEU A 94 -10.05 1.12 7.40
N LEU A 95 -9.69 1.97 8.36
CA LEU A 95 -10.03 3.39 8.29
C LEU A 95 -9.33 4.08 7.12
N THR A 96 -8.05 3.79 6.90
CA THR A 96 -7.28 4.32 5.76
C THR A 96 -7.93 3.92 4.45
N TYR A 97 -8.33 2.66 4.29
CA TYR A 97 -9.06 2.19 3.12
C TYR A 97 -10.44 2.84 2.97
N ALA A 98 -11.16 3.09 4.07
CA ALA A 98 -12.44 3.78 4.03
C ALA A 98 -12.30 5.25 3.56
N THR A 99 -11.21 5.94 3.95
CA THR A 99 -10.94 7.31 3.46
C THR A 99 -10.77 7.36 1.94
N SER A 100 -10.35 6.24 1.34
CA SER A 100 -10.07 6.09 -0.08
C SER A 100 -11.32 6.27 -0.96
N PHE A 101 -12.53 6.08 -0.39
CA PHE A 101 -13.83 6.30 -1.04
C PHE A 101 -14.36 7.74 -0.91
N VAL A 102 -13.90 8.49 0.10
CA VAL A 102 -14.39 9.86 0.37
C VAL A 102 -13.58 10.90 -0.40
N PHE A 103 -12.27 10.73 -0.44
CA PHE A 103 -11.33 11.74 -0.94
C PHE A 103 -10.81 11.39 -2.31
N THR A 104 -10.59 12.45 -3.10
CA THR A 104 -9.95 12.32 -4.40
C THR A 104 -8.49 11.91 -4.19
N GLN A 105 -8.11 10.72 -4.64
CA GLN A 105 -6.73 10.27 -4.54
C GLN A 105 -5.89 10.91 -5.64
N LYS A 106 -4.73 11.42 -5.24
CA LYS A 106 -3.64 11.72 -6.17
C LYS A 106 -2.83 10.43 -6.31
N SER A 107 -2.81 9.84 -7.50
CA SER A 107 -1.87 8.76 -7.79
C SER A 107 -0.45 9.25 -7.48
N GLY A 108 0.16 8.69 -6.44
CA GLY A 108 1.57 8.95 -6.11
C GLY A 108 2.56 8.27 -7.07
N LYS A 109 2.07 7.61 -8.14
CA LYS A 109 2.87 6.88 -9.13
C LYS A 109 3.05 7.63 -10.46
N GLU A 110 2.86 8.93 -10.47
CA GLU A 110 3.41 9.77 -11.53
C GLU A 110 4.33 10.79 -10.88
N ILE A 111 5.59 10.38 -10.67
CA ILE A 111 6.67 11.34 -10.85
C ILE A 111 6.39 11.95 -12.21
N ASN A 112 6.14 13.26 -12.26
CA ASN A 112 6.12 13.99 -13.52
C ASN A 112 7.48 13.75 -14.18
N GLU A 113 7.59 12.78 -15.09
CA GLU A 113 8.52 12.91 -16.19
C GLU A 113 8.09 14.21 -16.86
N PHE A 114 8.91 15.26 -16.69
CA PHE A 114 8.73 16.50 -17.42
C PHE A 114 8.92 16.19 -18.91
N VAL A 115 7.85 15.79 -19.58
CA VAL A 115 7.84 15.69 -21.04
C VAL A 115 7.36 17.04 -21.57
N VAL A 116 8.28 17.80 -22.15
CA VAL A 116 7.94 19.04 -22.86
C VAL A 116 7.17 18.66 -24.12
N THR A 117 5.86 18.87 -24.14
CA THR A 117 5.03 18.69 -25.35
C THR A 117 4.04 19.85 -25.51
N ASP A 118 3.87 20.33 -26.74
CA ASP A 118 2.91 21.41 -27.07
C ASP A 118 1.53 20.85 -27.52
N ASN A 119 1.35 19.54 -27.44
CA ASN A 119 0.15 18.86 -27.95
C ASN A 119 -0.95 18.79 -26.89
N ALA A 120 -1.98 19.63 -27.05
CA ALA A 120 -3.13 19.72 -26.14
C ALA A 120 -3.89 18.39 -25.91
N ALA A 121 -3.82 17.44 -26.85
CA ALA A 121 -4.42 16.11 -26.71
C ALA A 121 -3.59 15.15 -25.83
N GLU A 122 -2.28 15.35 -25.73
CA GLU A 122 -1.40 14.58 -24.84
C GLU A 122 -1.43 15.14 -23.41
N LEU A 123 -1.49 16.46 -23.26
CA LEU A 123 -1.79 17.13 -21.98
C LEU A 123 -3.07 16.61 -21.32
N ARG A 124 -4.12 16.31 -22.10
CA ARG A 124 -5.38 15.74 -21.58
C ARG A 124 -5.27 14.28 -21.13
N LYS A 125 -4.27 13.54 -21.63
CA LYS A 125 -3.99 12.16 -21.18
C LYS A 125 -3.10 12.12 -19.92
N MET A 126 -2.43 13.24 -19.61
CA MET A 126 -1.56 13.42 -18.44
C MET A 126 -2.28 14.05 -17.23
N GLU A 127 -3.59 14.30 -17.30
CA GLU A 127 -4.30 14.60 -16.07
C GLU A 127 -4.27 13.35 -15.20
N PRO A 128 -3.76 13.44 -13.95
CA PRO A 128 -3.74 12.29 -13.05
C PRO A 128 -5.14 11.72 -13.05
N VAL A 129 -5.29 10.41 -13.25
CA VAL A 129 -6.59 9.74 -13.24
C VAL A 129 -7.18 9.91 -11.84
N ARG A 130 -7.83 11.06 -11.62
CA ARG A 130 -8.65 11.33 -10.46
C ARG A 130 -9.79 10.35 -10.63
N LYS A 131 -9.81 9.28 -9.86
CA LYS A 131 -11.04 8.51 -9.70
C LYS A 131 -12.01 9.45 -8.98
N MET A 132 -12.73 10.24 -9.77
CA MET A 132 -13.73 11.17 -9.29
C MET A 132 -14.88 10.31 -8.80
N TYR A 133 -14.96 10.15 -7.49
CA TYR A 133 -15.97 9.34 -6.86
C TYR A 133 -17.33 10.01 -7.02
N ASN A 134 -18.34 9.22 -7.38
CA ASN A 134 -19.71 9.72 -7.42
C ASN A 134 -20.14 10.12 -6.01
N LEU A 135 -21.10 11.04 -5.90
CA LEU A 135 -21.65 11.49 -4.61
C LEU A 135 -22.01 10.30 -3.69
N LYS A 136 -22.60 9.25 -4.26
CA LYS A 136 -22.98 8.03 -3.54
C LYS A 136 -21.77 7.26 -2.98
N ASP A 137 -20.66 7.22 -3.70
CA ASP A 137 -19.42 6.56 -3.26
C ASP A 137 -18.80 7.32 -2.08
N ARG A 138 -18.83 8.66 -2.14
CA ARG A 138 -18.32 9.51 -1.07
C ARG A 138 -19.18 9.40 0.20
N ILE A 139 -20.51 9.34 0.04
CA ILE A 139 -21.45 9.09 1.14
C ILE A 139 -21.19 7.70 1.75
N PHE A 140 -20.98 6.68 0.91
CA PHE A 140 -20.59 5.34 1.37
C PHE A 140 -19.32 5.40 2.23
N GLY A 141 -18.28 6.09 1.76
CA GLY A 141 -17.04 6.25 2.52
C GLY A 141 -17.26 6.92 3.87
N ILE A 142 -18.11 7.95 3.95
CA ILE A 142 -18.47 8.59 5.23
C ILE A 142 -19.14 7.60 6.18
N TYR A 143 -20.13 6.84 5.71
CA TYR A 143 -20.82 5.85 6.53
C TYR A 143 -19.87 4.76 7.00
N LEU A 144 -19.01 4.28 6.11
CA LEU A 144 -18.01 3.25 6.42
C LEU A 144 -17.01 3.76 7.48
N MET A 145 -16.44 4.95 7.30
CA MET A 145 -15.53 5.56 8.28
C MET A 145 -16.19 5.73 9.65
N TYR A 146 -17.42 6.25 9.67
CA TYR A 146 -18.21 6.42 10.89
C TYR A 146 -18.43 5.09 11.60
N THR A 147 -18.97 4.09 10.89
CA THR A 147 -19.30 2.80 11.49
C THR A 147 -18.05 2.07 11.97
N LEU A 148 -16.98 2.05 11.18
CA LEU A 148 -15.74 1.40 11.56
C LEU A 148 -15.10 2.04 12.79
N TYR A 149 -15.10 3.37 12.91
CA TYR A 149 -14.55 4.06 14.08
C TYR A 149 -15.30 3.69 15.37
N PHE A 150 -16.64 3.70 15.34
CA PHE A 150 -17.45 3.38 16.52
C PHE A 150 -17.59 1.88 16.80
N LEU A 151 -17.22 1.02 15.86
CA LEU A 151 -17.24 -0.45 16.03
C LEU A 151 -15.95 -0.98 16.66
N GLN A 152 -14.89 -0.17 16.71
CA GLN A 152 -13.61 -0.59 17.29
C GLN A 152 -13.77 -1.02 18.77
N PRO A 153 -13.00 -2.02 19.23
CA PRO A 153 -12.94 -2.38 20.63
C PRO A 153 -12.47 -1.20 21.50
N GLN A 154 -13.11 -0.99 22.67
CA GLN A 154 -12.88 0.19 23.52
C GLN A 154 -11.41 0.38 23.98
N ASN A 155 -10.61 -0.67 23.99
CA ASN A 155 -9.23 -0.64 24.48
C ASN A 155 -8.19 -0.35 23.39
N SER A 156 -8.61 -0.19 22.13
CA SER A 156 -7.72 -0.08 20.96
C SER A 156 -8.32 0.84 19.89
N ILE A 157 -8.57 2.11 20.25
CA ILE A 157 -9.19 3.07 19.33
C ILE A 157 -8.11 3.71 18.45
N SER A 158 -8.21 3.51 17.14
CA SER A 158 -7.39 4.16 16.12
C SER A 158 -8.15 5.33 15.51
N ASN A 159 -7.53 6.50 15.48
CA ASN A 159 -8.09 7.69 14.83
C ASN A 159 -8.08 7.56 13.30
N ILE A 160 -9.01 8.29 12.67
CA ILE A 160 -9.05 8.49 11.23
C ILE A 160 -7.98 9.51 10.84
N LYS A 161 -6.89 9.05 10.22
CA LYS A 161 -5.77 9.89 9.81
C LYS A 161 -6.05 10.56 8.46
N LEU A 162 -6.10 11.90 8.44
CA LEU A 162 -6.37 12.71 7.24
C LEU A 162 -5.29 13.77 7.03
N SER A 163 -4.96 14.08 5.78
CA SER A 163 -4.11 15.24 5.48
C SER A 163 -4.88 16.56 5.62
N VAL A 164 -4.16 17.68 5.73
CA VAL A 164 -4.78 19.02 5.76
C VAL A 164 -5.64 19.27 4.51
N ASN A 165 -5.19 18.78 3.35
CA ASN A 165 -5.93 18.90 2.09
C ASN A 165 -7.22 18.07 2.12
N GLN A 166 -7.17 16.84 2.63
CA GLN A 166 -8.37 15.99 2.80
C GLN A 166 -9.36 16.60 3.79
N MET A 167 -8.86 17.18 4.89
CA MET A 167 -9.72 17.89 5.85
C MET A 167 -10.44 19.09 5.21
N LYS A 168 -9.73 19.86 4.37
CA LYS A 168 -10.32 20.95 3.59
C LYS A 168 -11.35 20.43 2.58
N GLU A 169 -11.03 19.36 1.87
CA GLU A 169 -11.95 18.70 0.92
C GLU A 169 -13.21 18.19 1.62
N LEU A 170 -13.09 17.60 2.83
CA LEU A 170 -14.23 17.15 3.62
C LEU A 170 -15.15 18.32 3.98
N LYS A 171 -14.56 19.45 4.41
CA LYS A 171 -15.31 20.66 4.76
C LYS A 171 -16.03 21.23 3.53
N GLU A 172 -15.36 21.30 2.39
CA GLU A 172 -15.97 21.75 1.13
C GLU A 172 -17.08 20.80 0.66
N PHE A 173 -16.88 19.49 0.78
CA PHE A 173 -17.88 18.48 0.43
C PHE A 173 -19.15 18.61 1.29
N CYS A 174 -18.99 18.80 2.61
CA CYS A 174 -20.12 19.02 3.51
C CYS A 174 -20.92 20.27 3.12
N ALA A 175 -20.24 21.38 2.82
CA ALA A 175 -20.88 22.66 2.53
C ALA A 175 -21.49 22.75 1.13
N ARG A 176 -20.85 22.15 0.11
CA ARG A 176 -21.24 22.30 -1.31
C ARG A 176 -22.13 21.19 -1.83
N GLU A 177 -22.02 19.98 -1.28
CA GLU A 177 -22.75 18.80 -1.80
C GLU A 177 -23.73 18.24 -0.77
N LEU A 178 -23.28 17.94 0.45
CA LEU A 178 -24.14 17.27 1.43
C LEU A 178 -25.26 18.17 1.97
N LEU A 179 -24.96 19.43 2.30
CA LEU A 179 -25.93 20.37 2.84
C LEU A 179 -27.00 20.78 1.80
N PRO A 180 -26.64 21.17 0.55
CA PRO A 180 -27.64 21.49 -0.46
C PRO A 180 -28.42 20.26 -0.95
N GLY A 181 -27.80 19.08 -0.91
CA GLY A 181 -28.44 17.81 -1.27
C GLY A 181 -29.28 17.17 -0.16
N GLU A 182 -29.42 17.82 0.99
CA GLU A 182 -30.20 17.33 2.14
C GLU A 182 -29.76 15.94 2.67
N TYR A 183 -28.48 15.59 2.50
CA TYR A 183 -27.91 14.34 3.00
C TYR A 183 -27.56 14.45 4.49
N PHE A 184 -28.57 14.70 5.32
CA PHE A 184 -28.41 14.99 6.75
C PHE A 184 -27.82 13.83 7.56
N GLU A 185 -28.07 12.58 7.15
CA GLU A 185 -27.50 11.41 7.82
C GLU A 185 -25.97 11.36 7.65
N ALA A 186 -25.46 11.64 6.43
CA ALA A 186 -24.03 11.73 6.16
C ALA A 186 -23.39 12.92 6.92
N LEU A 187 -24.06 14.07 6.93
CA LEU A 187 -23.62 15.22 7.73
C LEU A 187 -23.56 14.88 9.23
N PHE A 188 -24.56 14.19 9.75
CA PHE A 188 -24.59 13.75 11.14
C PHE A 188 -23.41 12.82 11.45
N CYS A 189 -23.11 11.85 10.58
CA CYS A 189 -21.94 10.99 10.73
C CYS A 189 -20.63 11.79 10.81
N VAL A 190 -20.43 12.75 9.90
CA VAL A 190 -19.24 13.62 9.94
C VAL A 190 -19.18 14.44 11.22
N HIS A 191 -20.28 15.12 11.59
CA HIS A 191 -20.34 15.92 12.81
C HIS A 191 -20.07 15.09 14.07
N ARG A 192 -20.61 13.87 14.14
CA ARG A 192 -20.38 12.96 15.25
C ARG A 192 -18.92 12.51 15.32
N CYS A 193 -18.27 12.25 14.19
CA CYS A 193 -16.82 11.98 14.15
C CYS A 193 -15.99 13.18 14.64
N VAL A 194 -16.34 14.40 14.22
CA VAL A 194 -15.66 15.63 14.68
C VAL A 194 -15.81 15.81 16.19
N ASN A 195 -17.03 15.68 16.72
CA ASN A 195 -17.32 15.86 18.15
C ASN A 195 -16.66 14.82 19.05
N ASN A 196 -16.35 13.63 18.52
CA ASN A 196 -15.65 12.58 19.26
C ASN A 196 -14.13 12.57 18.97
N HIS A 197 -13.59 13.66 18.40
CA HIS A 197 -12.17 13.80 18.05
C HIS A 197 -11.63 12.61 17.21
N ALA A 198 -12.48 12.04 16.35
CA ALA A 198 -12.12 10.86 15.57
C ALA A 198 -11.04 11.15 14.53
N PHE A 199 -10.95 12.38 14.03
CA PHE A 199 -9.98 12.77 13.02
C PHE A 199 -8.64 13.20 13.62
N MET A 200 -7.55 12.67 13.06
CA MET A 200 -6.18 13.06 13.36
C MET A 200 -5.53 13.61 12.10
N VAL A 201 -4.90 14.78 12.19
CA VAL A 201 -4.23 15.39 11.04
C VAL A 201 -2.83 14.81 10.90
N LYS A 202 -2.57 14.14 9.77
CA LYS A 202 -1.22 13.65 9.43
C LYS A 202 -0.45 14.69 8.60
N PRO A 203 0.83 14.94 8.90
CA PRO A 203 1.64 15.91 8.16
C PRO A 203 2.05 15.41 6.77
N PHE A 204 2.24 14.10 6.60
CA PHE A 204 2.69 13.48 5.35
C PHE A 204 1.81 12.27 5.00
N GLU A 205 1.73 11.95 3.72
CA GLU A 205 0.98 10.78 3.25
C GLU A 205 1.62 9.44 3.67
N PRO A 206 2.95 9.23 3.51
CA PRO A 206 3.62 8.06 4.05
C PRO A 206 3.96 8.26 5.53
N GLU A 207 3.11 7.73 6.40
CA GLU A 207 3.36 7.73 7.84
C GLU A 207 3.89 6.35 8.26
N PHE A 208 5.08 6.36 8.87
CA PHE A 208 5.64 5.18 9.52
C PHE A 208 5.07 5.10 10.93
N ASN A 209 4.37 4.00 11.25
CA ASN A 209 3.89 3.75 12.58
C ASN A 209 5.03 3.10 13.40
N PRO A 210 5.63 3.81 14.38
CA PRO A 210 6.76 3.28 15.15
C PRO A 210 6.36 2.13 16.08
N LEU A 211 5.08 2.01 16.45
CA LEU A 211 4.59 0.90 17.27
C LEU A 211 4.51 -0.42 16.49
N LEU A 212 4.35 -0.32 15.16
CA LEU A 212 4.15 -1.47 14.27
C LEU A 212 5.34 -1.67 13.32
N GLU A 213 6.34 -0.80 13.39
CA GLU A 213 7.49 -0.75 12.49
C GLU A 213 7.10 -0.81 10.99
N ARG A 214 5.93 -0.27 10.64
CA ARG A 214 5.30 -0.44 9.31
C ARG A 214 4.69 0.86 8.79
N ARG A 215 4.60 0.98 7.46
CA ARG A 215 3.89 2.06 6.76
C ARG A 215 2.54 1.56 6.26
N PHE A 216 1.53 2.41 6.36
CA PHE A 216 0.21 2.16 5.76
C PHE A 216 -0.08 3.26 4.75
N ASN A 217 0.11 2.95 3.46
CA ASN A 217 -0.27 3.86 2.39
C ASN A 217 -1.54 3.35 1.72
N VAL A 218 -2.44 4.29 1.40
CA VAL A 218 -3.64 4.01 0.60
C VAL A 218 -3.26 3.36 -0.74
N SER A 219 -2.15 3.79 -1.35
CA SER A 219 -1.63 3.21 -2.60
C SER A 219 -1.26 1.73 -2.47
N ASP A 220 -0.58 1.36 -1.38
CA ASP A 220 -0.18 -0.03 -1.13
C ASP A 220 -1.39 -0.95 -0.94
N LEU A 221 -2.49 -0.39 -0.44
CA LEU A 221 -3.76 -1.08 -0.20
C LEU A 221 -4.60 -1.24 -1.47
N LEU A 222 -4.49 -0.32 -2.42
CA LEU A 222 -5.27 -0.33 -3.66
C LEU A 222 -4.59 -1.10 -4.79
N ASP A 223 -3.27 -1.22 -4.74
CA ASP A 223 -2.50 -1.98 -5.72
C ASP A 223 -2.70 -3.50 -5.51
N LYS A 224 -3.80 -4.03 -6.05
CA LYS A 224 -4.14 -5.47 -6.01
C LYS A 224 -3.11 -6.42 -6.65
N LYS A 225 -1.97 -5.93 -7.17
CA LYS A 225 -1.01 -6.73 -7.96
C LYS A 225 0.44 -6.30 -7.97
N THR A 226 0.87 -5.30 -7.21
CA THR A 226 2.31 -5.17 -7.00
C THR A 226 2.63 -5.85 -5.69
N LYS A 227 3.11 -7.09 -5.81
CA LYS A 227 4.35 -7.39 -5.11
C LYS A 227 5.23 -6.16 -5.36
N THR A 228 5.34 -5.26 -4.39
CA THR A 228 6.63 -4.66 -4.18
C THR A 228 7.51 -5.83 -3.74
N GLU A 229 7.92 -6.65 -4.71
CA GLU A 229 9.34 -6.77 -4.92
C GLU A 229 9.78 -5.31 -4.81
N HIS A 230 10.35 -4.95 -3.67
CA HIS A 230 11.42 -3.99 -3.75
C HIS A 230 12.20 -4.52 -4.94
N VAL A 231 12.06 -3.89 -6.11
CA VAL A 231 13.10 -3.94 -7.10
C VAL A 231 14.20 -3.34 -6.27
N VAL A 232 14.94 -4.22 -5.59
CA VAL A 232 16.18 -3.91 -4.95
C VAL A 232 16.95 -3.50 -6.18
N ALA A 233 16.89 -2.20 -6.48
CA ALA A 233 17.68 -1.61 -7.54
C ALA A 233 19.04 -2.22 -7.28
N PRO A 234 19.62 -2.95 -8.26
CA PRO A 234 20.81 -3.73 -8.02
C PRO A 234 21.76 -2.86 -7.22
N PRO A 235 22.33 -3.39 -6.11
CA PRO A 235 23.01 -2.55 -5.14
C PRO A 235 23.98 -1.63 -5.91
N LEU A 236 23.97 -0.35 -5.55
CA LEU A 236 24.75 0.73 -6.21
C LEU A 236 24.14 1.35 -7.48
N THR A 237 22.90 1.07 -7.88
CA THR A 237 22.29 1.70 -9.09
C THR A 237 22.30 3.23 -9.01
N ALA A 238 21.88 3.81 -7.88
CA ALA A 238 21.90 5.26 -7.68
C ALA A 238 23.34 5.84 -7.72
N LEU A 239 24.33 5.11 -7.19
CA LEU A 239 25.74 5.51 -7.25
C LEU A 239 26.29 5.45 -8.68
N LYS A 240 25.85 4.47 -9.49
CA LYS A 240 26.21 4.36 -10.91
C LYS A 240 25.58 5.47 -11.73
N GLU A 241 24.35 5.88 -11.43
CA GLU A 241 23.68 7.01 -12.07
C GLU A 241 24.36 8.35 -11.75
N VAL A 242 24.81 8.54 -10.50
CA VAL A 242 25.59 9.72 -10.07
C VAL A 242 26.89 9.86 -10.88
N ILE A 243 27.57 8.76 -11.22
CA ILE A 243 28.78 8.79 -12.07
C ILE A 243 28.46 9.18 -13.52
N ILE A 244 27.26 8.86 -13.99
CA ILE A 244 26.83 9.14 -15.36
C ILE A 244 26.35 10.59 -15.53
N ASP A 245 25.95 11.24 -14.43
CA ASP A 245 25.38 12.58 -14.43
C ASP A 245 26.26 13.62 -15.11
N SER A 246 25.61 14.45 -15.93
CA SER A 246 26.26 15.48 -16.75
C SER A 246 26.93 16.57 -15.92
N THR A 247 26.32 16.94 -14.78
CA THR A 247 26.83 18.03 -13.94
C THR A 247 28.13 17.66 -13.25
N LEU A 248 28.29 16.39 -12.84
CA LEU A 248 29.49 15.90 -12.19
C LEU A 248 30.66 15.73 -13.18
N LYS A 249 30.38 15.36 -14.42
CA LYS A 249 31.41 15.33 -15.49
C LYS A 249 31.91 16.73 -15.82
N GLU A 250 31.01 17.72 -15.86
CA GLU A 250 31.41 19.11 -16.03
C GLU A 250 32.24 19.61 -14.83
N ALA A 251 31.85 19.26 -13.61
CA ALA A 251 32.61 19.59 -12.41
C ALA A 251 34.00 18.93 -12.40
N GLU A 252 34.13 17.71 -12.91
CA GLU A 252 35.42 17.04 -13.07
C GLU A 252 36.31 17.73 -14.11
N ALA A 253 35.75 18.09 -15.27
CA ALA A 253 36.48 18.87 -16.28
C ALA A 253 36.96 20.23 -15.74
N MET A 254 36.14 20.91 -14.92
CA MET A 254 36.54 22.14 -14.23
C MET A 254 37.64 21.87 -13.20
N HIS A 255 37.59 20.76 -12.47
CA HIS A 255 38.60 20.37 -11.50
C HIS A 255 39.96 20.07 -12.18
N GLU A 256 39.96 19.33 -13.30
CA GLU A 256 41.17 19.05 -14.07
C GLU A 256 41.79 20.33 -14.63
N ALA A 257 40.98 21.21 -15.21
CA ALA A 257 41.43 22.52 -15.68
C ALA A 257 42.01 23.35 -14.52
N TYR A 258 41.36 23.33 -13.36
CA TYR A 258 41.85 24.01 -12.16
C TYR A 258 43.20 23.46 -11.67
N GLN A 259 43.38 22.13 -11.65
CA GLN A 259 44.67 21.52 -11.25
C GLN A 259 45.77 21.78 -12.29
N ALA A 260 45.45 21.75 -13.59
CA ALA A 260 46.38 22.09 -14.65
C ALA A 260 46.87 23.54 -14.56
N LEU A 261 45.98 24.48 -14.22
CA LEU A 261 46.32 25.89 -13.98
C LEU A 261 47.14 26.11 -12.70
N LYS A 262 47.03 25.17 -11.75
CA LYS A 262 47.82 25.14 -10.52
C LYS A 262 49.24 24.62 -10.75
N ALA A 263 49.40 23.67 -11.67
CA ALA A 263 50.69 23.09 -12.03
C ALA A 263 51.62 24.17 -12.58
N GLY A 264 52.68 24.47 -11.84
CA GLY A 264 53.67 25.50 -12.20
C GLY A 264 53.58 26.82 -11.41
N LYS A 265 52.69 26.94 -10.42
CA LYS A 265 52.65 28.11 -9.51
C LYS A 265 52.91 27.71 -8.05
N ASN A 266 53.88 28.35 -7.40
CA ASN A 266 54.12 28.25 -5.95
C ASN A 266 53.01 29.01 -5.21
N LEU A 267 51.86 28.36 -5.01
CA LEU A 267 50.70 28.94 -4.34
C LEU A 267 50.80 28.77 -2.81
N PRO A 268 50.39 29.78 -2.02
CA PRO A 268 50.35 29.68 -0.56
C PRO A 268 49.39 28.58 -0.07
N GLU A 269 49.71 27.97 1.07
CA GLU A 269 49.01 26.77 1.62
C GLU A 269 47.47 26.92 1.68
N GLY A 270 46.95 28.12 1.95
CA GLY A 270 45.52 28.39 2.02
C GLY A 270 44.75 28.29 0.70
N VAL A 271 45.43 28.31 -0.46
CA VAL A 271 44.81 28.18 -1.79
C VAL A 271 44.87 26.72 -2.31
N ASN A 272 45.51 25.84 -1.54
CA ASN A 272 45.70 24.42 -1.87
C ASN A 272 44.76 23.49 -1.08
N LEU A 273 43.50 23.92 -0.90
CA LEU A 273 42.47 23.20 -0.13
C LEU A 273 41.89 21.99 -0.87
N ILE A 274 41.72 22.09 -2.20
CA ILE A 274 41.09 21.03 -3.01
C ILE A 274 42.19 20.28 -3.76
N LYS A 275 42.55 19.10 -3.26
CA LYS A 275 43.56 18.20 -3.86
C LYS A 275 42.94 17.00 -4.55
N ASP A 276 41.79 16.54 -4.05
CA ASP A 276 41.18 15.28 -4.49
C ASP A 276 40.01 15.53 -5.44
N SER A 277 39.91 14.71 -6.49
CA SER A 277 38.75 14.70 -7.37
C SER A 277 37.60 13.98 -6.67
N ILE A 278 36.44 14.64 -6.60
CA ILE A 278 35.21 14.07 -6.04
C ILE A 278 34.83 12.78 -6.80
N MET A 279 35.05 12.75 -8.12
CA MET A 279 34.76 11.59 -8.96
C MET A 279 35.67 10.40 -8.62
N THR A 280 36.97 10.63 -8.40
CA THR A 280 37.88 9.55 -7.97
C THR A 280 37.48 8.97 -6.61
N ARG A 281 36.94 9.81 -5.72
CA ARG A 281 36.47 9.38 -4.39
C ARG A 281 35.16 8.58 -4.47
N ILE A 282 34.23 9.00 -5.32
CA ILE A 282 32.97 8.26 -5.57
C ILE A 282 33.27 6.91 -6.24
N GLN A 283 34.21 6.87 -7.19
CA GLN A 283 34.65 5.61 -7.82
C GLN A 283 35.35 4.68 -6.82
N GLY A 284 36.18 5.21 -5.92
CA GLY A 284 36.82 4.43 -4.85
C GLY A 284 35.79 3.78 -3.91
N VAL A 285 34.82 4.56 -3.43
CA VAL A 285 33.72 4.06 -2.58
C VAL A 285 32.88 3.02 -3.32
N LEU A 286 32.64 3.20 -4.63
CA LEU A 286 31.92 2.21 -5.43
C LEU A 286 32.70 0.89 -5.54
N ALA A 287 34.02 0.96 -5.74
CA ALA A 287 34.86 -0.24 -5.81
C ALA A 287 34.94 -0.99 -4.47
N GLU A 288 35.13 -0.27 -3.36
CA GLU A 288 35.15 -0.83 -2.00
C GLU A 288 33.81 -1.51 -1.67
N THR A 289 32.69 -0.84 -1.97
CA THR A 289 31.35 -1.40 -1.73
C THR A 289 31.01 -2.57 -2.66
N GLU A 290 31.49 -2.59 -3.92
CA GLU A 290 31.37 -3.76 -4.81
C GLU A 290 32.22 -4.96 -4.34
N GLU A 291 33.31 -4.73 -3.63
CA GLU A 291 34.14 -5.78 -3.04
C GLU A 291 33.51 -6.35 -1.77
N GLU A 292 32.98 -5.49 -0.90
CA GLU A 292 32.22 -5.89 0.29
C GLU A 292 30.97 -6.71 -0.06
N ILE A 293 30.23 -6.32 -1.10
CA ILE A 293 29.06 -7.08 -1.58
C ILE A 293 29.45 -8.45 -2.14
N ARG A 294 30.65 -8.59 -2.75
CA ARG A 294 31.14 -9.87 -3.27
C ARG A 294 31.63 -10.84 -2.19
N ASN A 295 32.00 -10.30 -1.02
CA ASN A 295 32.50 -11.07 0.12
C ASN A 295 31.40 -11.47 1.13
N LEU A 296 30.14 -11.07 0.88
CA LEU A 296 28.93 -11.46 1.60
C LEU A 296 28.20 -12.63 0.89
#